data_AF-A0AAX6FZA3-F1
#
_entry.id   AF-A0AAX6FZA3-F1
#
_cell.length_a   1.000
_cell.length_b   1.000
_cell.length_c   1.000
_cell.angle_alpha   90.00
_cell.angle_beta   90.00
_cell.angle_gamma   90.00
#
_symmetry.space_group_name_H-M   'P 1'
#
loop_
_entity.id
_entity.type
_entity.pdbx_description
1 polymer ?
#
loop_
_entity_poly.entity_id
_entity_poly.type
_entity_poly.pdbx_seq_one_letter_code
_entity_poly.pdbx_strand_id
1 'polypeptide(L)'
;MRESEVTYAVEAILVNPENESPWRYLRGLYKGDTKLLISDNQVSEVCLKVLKTNQNYIFALSLLLDLLCYGFQPSGEFTGVIEGLRNTERGSSDASLATSVCSILETSDPIRANYWGWRRSTLPSEVC
;
A
#
# COMPACT_ATOMS: atom_id res chain seq x y z
N MET A 1 21.39 6.27 11.32
CA MET A 1 20.50 7.44 11.15
C MET A 1 19.22 7.06 10.43
N ARG A 2 19.25 6.50 9.20
CA ARG A 2 18.00 6.10 8.51
C ARG A 2 17.16 5.10 9.33
N GLU A 3 17.79 4.05 9.86
CA GLU A 3 17.10 3.00 10.61
C GLU A 3 16.28 3.53 11.80
N SER A 4 16.86 4.42 12.62
CA SER A 4 16.15 5.04 13.75
C SER A 4 14.98 5.93 13.30
N GLU A 5 15.11 6.65 12.18
CA GLU A 5 14.02 7.47 11.62
C GLU A 5 12.91 6.60 11.01
N VAL A 6 13.27 5.46 10.40
CA VAL A 6 12.30 4.49 9.90
C VAL A 6 11.50 3.91 11.05
N THR A 7 12.15 3.47 12.12
CA THR A 7 11.48 2.96 13.32
C THR A 7 10.57 4.02 13.93
N TYR A 8 11.04 5.26 14.07
CA TYR A 8 10.22 6.37 14.56
C TYR A 8 8.97 6.60 13.70
N ALA A 9 9.11 6.62 12.37
CA ALA A 9 7.99 6.78 11.46
C ALA A 9 6.99 5.61 11.55
N VAL A 10 7.50 4.37 11.66
CA VAL A 10 6.69 3.16 11.81
C VAL A 10 5.89 3.19 13.11
N GLU A 11 6.51 3.56 14.22
CA GLU A 11 5.83 3.71 15.51
C GLU A 11 4.72 4.76 15.43
N ALA A 12 4.99 5.92 14.80
CA ALA A 12 3.99 6.96 14.61
C ALA A 12 2.81 6.50 13.72
N ILE A 13 3.09 5.71 12.67
CA ILE A 13 2.05 5.09 11.84
C ILE A 13 1.19 4.15 12.67
N LEU A 14 1.78 3.27 13.48
CA LEU A 14 1.04 2.30 14.27
C LEU A 14 0.17 2.96 15.35
N VAL A 15 0.58 4.11 15.88
CA VAL A 15 -0.22 4.90 16.84
C VAL A 15 -1.42 5.56 16.15
N ASN A 16 -1.25 6.12 14.95
CA ASN A 16 -2.35 6.74 14.21
C ASN A 16 -2.23 6.51 12.68
N PRO A 17 -2.77 5.39 12.17
CA PRO A 17 -2.63 5.03 10.75
C PRO A 17 -3.29 6.03 9.78
N GLU A 18 -4.27 6.81 10.23
CA GLU A 18 -4.95 7.84 9.43
C GLU A 18 -4.12 9.12 9.26
N ASN A 19 -3.07 9.31 10.06
CA ASN A 19 -2.19 10.46 9.88
C ASN A 19 -1.31 10.23 8.66
N GLU A 20 -1.50 11.01 7.60
CA GLU A 20 -0.71 10.91 6.38
C GLU A 20 0.77 11.28 6.59
N SER A 21 1.09 12.12 7.58
CA SER A 21 2.42 12.73 7.71
C SER A 21 3.53 11.70 7.95
N PRO A 22 3.38 10.71 8.86
CA PRO A 22 4.33 9.61 9.02
C PRO A 22 4.53 8.78 7.76
N TRP A 23 3.48 8.50 6.98
CA TRP A 23 3.60 7.76 5.72
C TRP A 23 4.42 8.53 4.68
N ARG A 24 4.16 9.84 4.53
CA ARG A 24 4.93 10.72 3.63
C ARG A 24 6.39 10.83 4.09
N TYR A 25 6.60 10.96 5.39
CA TYR A 25 7.93 11.04 5.98
C TYR A 25 8.72 9.75 5.70
N LEU A 26 8.13 8.58 5.97
CA LEU A 26 8.73 7.28 5.69
C LEU A 26 9.18 7.15 4.23
N ARG A 27 8.32 7.51 3.27
CA ARG A 27 8.68 7.53 1.83
C ARG A 27 9.86 8.48 1.55
N GLY A 28 9.86 9.65 2.18
CA GLY A 28 10.90 10.68 2.02
C GLY A 28 12.30 10.24 2.50
N LEU A 29 12.39 9.34 3.49
CA LEU A 29 13.66 8.84 4.03
C LEU A 29 14.53 8.11 3.00
N TYR A 30 13.90 7.57 1.95
CA TYR A 30 14.59 6.86 0.87
C TYR A 30 14.96 7.78 -0.30
N LYS A 31 14.52 9.05 -0.30
CA LYS A 31 14.91 10.08 -1.29
C LYS A 31 14.74 9.64 -2.76
N GLY A 32 13.71 8.84 -3.04
CA GLY A 32 13.45 8.31 -4.39
C GLY A 32 14.22 7.02 -4.73
N ASP A 33 15.05 6.49 -3.83
CA ASP A 33 15.66 5.16 -3.98
C ASP A 33 14.61 4.07 -3.71
N THR A 34 13.90 3.70 -4.76
CA THR A 34 12.81 2.71 -4.70
C THR A 34 13.33 1.31 -4.37
N LYS A 35 14.57 0.97 -4.74
CA LYS A 35 15.18 -0.33 -4.44
C LYS A 35 15.43 -0.48 -2.95
N LEU A 36 15.96 0.55 -2.31
CA LEU A 36 16.13 0.56 -0.85
C LEU A 36 14.79 0.50 -0.14
N LEU A 37 13.79 1.24 -0.62
CA LEU A 37 12.44 1.25 -0.05
C LEU A 37 11.79 -0.14 -0.07
N ILE A 38 11.81 -0.84 -1.21
CA ILE A 38 11.20 -2.18 -1.33
C ILE A 38 11.96 -3.25 -0.54
N SER A 39 13.26 -3.06 -0.29
CA SER A 39 14.10 -4.01 0.44
C SER A 39 14.01 -3.87 1.96
N ASP A 40 13.39 -2.80 2.47
CA ASP A 40 13.28 -2.55 3.90
C ASP A 40 12.05 -3.25 4.48
N ASN A 41 12.29 -4.32 5.24
CA ASN A 41 11.23 -5.14 5.82
C ASN A 41 10.28 -4.32 6.69
N GLN A 42 10.76 -3.30 7.43
CA GLN A 42 9.91 -2.49 8.30
C GLN A 42 8.79 -1.77 7.52
N VAL A 43 9.07 -1.38 6.27
CA VAL A 43 8.12 -0.70 5.38
C VAL A 43 7.00 -1.66 4.97
N SER A 44 7.34 -2.88 4.56
CA SER A 44 6.34 -3.89 4.19
C SER A 44 5.55 -4.37 5.41
N GLU A 45 6.22 -4.60 6.55
CA GLU A 45 5.59 -5.07 7.78
C GLU A 45 4.59 -4.07 8.35
N VAL A 46 4.90 -2.77 8.33
CA VAL A 46 3.95 -1.74 8.81
C VAL A 46 2.73 -1.68 7.90
N CYS A 47 2.90 -1.80 6.57
CA CYS A 47 1.77 -1.88 5.64
C CYS A 47 0.87 -3.06 6.00
N LEU A 48 1.46 -4.25 6.17
CA LEU A 48 0.70 -5.45 6.47
C LEU A 48 -0.01 -5.38 7.82
N LYS A 49 0.65 -4.86 8.86
CA LYS A 49 0.06 -4.66 10.19
C LYS A 49 -1.17 -3.75 10.12
N VAL A 50 -1.09 -2.63 9.40
CA VAL A 50 -2.21 -1.71 9.23
C VAL A 50 -3.31 -2.32 8.37
N LEU A 51 -2.99 -3.03 7.28
CA LEU A 51 -4.02 -3.67 6.45
C LEU A 51 -4.84 -4.72 7.23
N LYS A 52 -4.22 -5.43 8.15
CA LYS A 52 -4.89 -6.43 9.01
C LYS A 52 -5.90 -5.84 9.99
N THR A 53 -5.86 -4.54 10.29
CA THR A 53 -6.86 -3.92 11.20
C THR A 53 -8.21 -3.74 10.52
N ASN A 54 -8.28 -3.88 9.19
CA ASN A 54 -9.48 -3.67 8.37
C ASN A 54 -10.15 -2.29 8.56
N GLN A 55 -9.40 -1.33 9.08
CA GLN A 55 -9.84 0.05 9.26
C GLN A 55 -8.69 0.99 8.89
N ASN A 56 -9.01 2.15 8.34
CA ASN A 56 -8.06 3.26 8.20
C ASN A 56 -6.81 2.94 7.36
N TYR A 57 -6.98 2.04 6.39
CA TYR A 57 -5.89 1.43 5.63
C TYR A 57 -5.56 2.13 4.31
N ILE A 58 -6.16 3.30 4.01
CA ILE A 58 -6.00 4.00 2.73
C ILE A 58 -4.52 4.30 2.43
N PHE A 59 -3.77 4.79 3.42
CA PHE A 59 -2.35 5.10 3.23
C PHE A 59 -1.46 3.84 3.14
N ALA A 60 -1.85 2.76 3.83
CA ALA A 60 -1.20 1.46 3.72
C ALA A 60 -1.41 0.85 2.33
N LEU A 61 -2.64 0.88 1.79
CA LEU A 61 -2.94 0.45 0.41
C LEU A 61 -2.20 1.31 -0.61
N SER A 62 -2.17 2.63 -0.41
CA SER A 62 -1.42 3.55 -1.28
C SER A 62 0.08 3.21 -1.30
N LEU A 63 0.69 2.93 -0.14
CA LEU A 63 2.09 2.56 -0.06
C LEU A 63 2.33 1.18 -0.68
N LEU A 64 1.49 0.19 -0.38
CA LEU A 64 1.58 -1.14 -1.00
C LEU A 64 1.53 -1.05 -2.53
N LEU A 65 0.63 -0.22 -3.09
CA LEU A 65 0.56 -0.03 -4.53
C LEU A 65 1.86 0.53 -5.12
N ASP A 66 2.47 1.50 -4.46
CA ASP A 66 3.77 2.04 -4.85
C ASP A 66 4.85 0.94 -4.82
N LEU A 67 4.91 0.17 -3.73
CA LEU A 67 5.86 -0.94 -3.59
C LEU A 67 5.70 -1.97 -4.73
N LEU A 68 4.47 -2.38 -5.04
CA LEU A 68 4.16 -3.29 -6.15
C LEU A 68 4.65 -2.72 -7.49
N CYS A 69 4.39 -1.43 -7.75
CA CYS A 69 4.88 -0.73 -8.94
C CYS A 69 6.41 -0.64 -9.02
N TYR A 70 7.10 -0.73 -7.87
CA TYR A 70 8.56 -0.76 -7.79
C TYR A 70 9.13 -2.19 -7.83
N GLY A 71 8.29 -3.21 -8.00
CA GLY A 71 8.70 -4.61 -8.14
C GLY A 71 8.74 -5.41 -6.83
N PHE A 72 8.16 -4.88 -5.74
CA PHE A 72 7.98 -5.63 -4.50
C PHE A 72 7.18 -6.91 -4.76
N GLN A 73 7.67 -8.04 -4.22
CA GLN A 73 7.02 -9.33 -4.34
C GLN A 73 6.20 -9.60 -3.08
N PRO A 74 4.87 -9.50 -3.12
CA PRO A 74 4.02 -9.69 -1.96
C PRO A 74 4.04 -11.15 -1.50
N SER A 75 4.05 -11.36 -0.18
CA SER A 75 3.84 -12.69 0.38
C SER A 75 2.38 -13.13 0.21
N GLY A 76 2.10 -14.43 0.34
CA GLY A 76 0.73 -14.95 0.33
C GLY A 76 -0.17 -14.34 1.41
N GLU A 77 0.42 -13.81 2.48
CA GLU A 77 -0.29 -13.11 3.53
C GLU A 77 -0.85 -11.76 3.07
N PHE A 78 -0.09 -10.99 2.28
CA PHE A 78 -0.62 -9.78 1.64
C PHE A 78 -1.80 -10.12 0.73
N THR A 79 -1.66 -11.13 -0.11
CA THR A 79 -2.74 -11.57 -1.01
C THR A 79 -3.99 -11.93 -0.22
N GLY A 80 -3.86 -12.73 0.84
CA GLY A 80 -5.00 -13.10 1.68
C GLY A 80 -5.70 -11.91 2.33
N VAL A 81 -4.93 -10.92 2.83
CA VAL A 81 -5.51 -9.71 3.43
C VAL A 81 -6.23 -8.87 2.38
N ILE A 82 -5.63 -8.63 1.20
CA ILE A 82 -6.25 -7.83 0.13
C ILE A 82 -7.51 -8.51 -0.40
N GLU A 83 -7.50 -9.83 -0.60
CA GLU A 83 -8.71 -10.57 -0.98
C GLU A 83 -9.81 -10.47 0.08
N GLY A 84 -9.45 -10.47 1.37
CA GLY A 84 -10.40 -10.23 2.47
C GLY A 84 -10.98 -8.80 2.49
N LEU A 85 -10.28 -7.82 1.93
CA LEU A 85 -10.75 -6.43 1.79
C LEU A 85 -11.62 -6.22 0.55
N ARG A 86 -11.59 -7.13 -0.44
CA ARG A 86 -12.41 -7.00 -1.65
C ARG A 86 -13.88 -7.20 -1.30
N ASN A 87 -14.70 -6.20 -1.62
CA ASN A 87 -16.14 -6.41 -1.68
C ASN A 87 -16.46 -7.32 -2.87
N THR A 88 -17.13 -8.45 -2.60
CA THR A 88 -17.44 -9.53 -3.57
C THR A 88 -18.29 -9.08 -4.77
N GLU A 89 -18.78 -7.84 -4.77
CA GLU A 89 -19.70 -7.31 -5.77
C GLU A 89 -19.02 -6.81 -7.06
N ARG A 90 -17.69 -6.60 -7.07
CA ARG A 90 -16.97 -6.04 -8.24
C ARG A 90 -15.69 -6.81 -8.58
N GLY A 91 -15.83 -7.88 -9.34
CA GLY A 91 -14.81 -8.25 -10.32
C GLY A 91 -14.26 -9.69 -10.26
N SER A 92 -13.89 -10.15 -11.46
CA SER A 92 -13.25 -11.41 -11.83
C SER A 92 -12.20 -11.90 -10.82
N SER A 93 -12.14 -13.22 -10.65
CA SER A 93 -11.16 -13.95 -9.84
C SER A 93 -9.71 -13.86 -10.37
N ASP A 94 -9.50 -13.20 -11.51
CA ASP A 94 -8.24 -13.21 -12.28
C ASP A 94 -7.51 -11.83 -12.29
N ALA A 95 -7.92 -10.89 -11.43
CA ALA A 95 -7.29 -9.58 -11.35
C ALA A 95 -5.98 -9.62 -10.54
N SER A 96 -4.92 -8.98 -11.05
CA SER A 96 -3.67 -8.82 -10.31
C SER A 96 -3.87 -8.10 -8.97
N LEU A 97 -2.94 -8.32 -8.03
CA LEU A 97 -3.00 -7.72 -6.70
C LEU A 97 -3.04 -6.18 -6.76
N ALA A 98 -2.29 -5.54 -7.66
CA ALA A 98 -2.32 -4.09 -7.83
C ALA A 98 -3.66 -3.58 -8.36
N THR A 99 -4.31 -4.33 -9.25
CA THR A 99 -5.66 -4.04 -9.75
C THR A 99 -6.68 -4.13 -8.61
N SER A 100 -6.57 -5.14 -7.76
CA SER A 100 -7.41 -5.29 -6.57
C SER A 100 -7.21 -4.13 -5.58
N VAL A 101 -5.96 -3.75 -5.31
CA VAL A 101 -5.63 -2.59 -4.45
C VAL A 101 -6.23 -1.29 -4.99
N CYS A 102 -6.10 -1.00 -6.30
CA CYS A 102 -6.71 0.19 -6.89
C CYS A 102 -8.24 0.19 -6.77
N SER A 103 -8.88 -0.97 -6.98
CA SER A 103 -10.33 -1.10 -6.88
C SER A 103 -10.86 -0.91 -5.46
N ILE A 104 -10.11 -1.36 -4.45
CA ILE A 104 -10.42 -1.08 -3.04
C ILE A 104 -10.27 0.41 -2.77
N LEU A 105 -9.16 1.03 -3.21
CA LEU A 105 -8.92 2.47 -3.03
C LEU A 105 -9.99 3.35 -3.69
N GLU A 106 -10.52 2.97 -4.85
CA GLU A 106 -11.64 3.68 -5.49
C GLU A 106 -12.90 3.74 -4.62
N THR A 107 -13.12 2.72 -3.79
CA THR A 107 -14.29 2.62 -2.91
C THR A 107 -14.02 3.27 -1.55
N SER A 108 -12.84 3.01 -0.98
CA SER A 108 -12.46 3.46 0.35
C SER A 108 -12.00 4.92 0.39
N ASP A 109 -11.66 5.53 -0.75
CA ASP A 109 -11.24 6.92 -0.87
C ASP A 109 -12.05 7.67 -1.96
N PRO A 110 -13.32 8.02 -1.68
CA PRO A 110 -14.22 8.57 -2.68
C PRO A 110 -13.75 9.90 -3.28
N ILE A 111 -13.03 10.72 -2.49
CA ILE A 111 -12.51 12.02 -2.94
C ILE A 111 -11.52 11.82 -4.09
N ARG A 112 -10.72 10.74 -4.05
CA ARG A 112 -9.73 10.40 -5.08
C ARG A 112 -10.15 9.23 -5.96
N ALA A 113 -11.44 8.86 -5.99
CA ALA A 113 -11.92 7.72 -6.78
C ALA A 113 -11.51 7.80 -8.26
N ASN A 114 -11.64 8.97 -8.89
CA ASN A 114 -11.21 9.17 -10.29
C ASN A 114 -9.70 8.99 -10.48
N TYR A 115 -8.91 9.42 -9.50
CA TYR A 115 -7.45 9.23 -9.52
C TYR A 115 -7.10 7.74 -9.43
N TRP A 116 -7.74 6.99 -8.54
CA TRP A 116 -7.52 5.56 -8.40
C TRP A 116 -7.97 4.77 -9.64
N GLY A 117 -9.09 5.16 -10.26
CA GLY A 117 -9.55 4.63 -11.54
C GLY A 117 -8.55 4.84 -12.68
N TRP A 118 -8.02 6.07 -12.80
CA TRP A 118 -6.94 6.38 -13.73
C TRP A 118 -5.68 5.58 -13.40
N ARG A 119 -5.31 5.46 -12.13
CA ARG A 119 -4.11 4.72 -11.68
C ARG A 119 -4.20 3.25 -12.05
N ARG A 120 -5.37 2.62 -11.88
CA ARG A 120 -5.65 1.24 -12.31
C ARG A 120 -5.44 1.06 -13.82
N SER A 121 -5.89 2.02 -14.63
CA SER A 121 -5.72 1.98 -16.09
C SER A 121 -4.30 2.25 -16.59
N THR A 122 -3.41 2.71 -15.72
CA THR A 122 -2.03 3.10 -16.03
C THR A 122 -1.00 2.33 -15.21
N LEU A 123 -1.38 1.15 -14.70
CA LEU A 123 -0.45 0.24 -14.03
C LEU A 123 0.62 -0.27 -15.02
N PRO A 124 1.87 -0.48 -14.57
CA PRO A 124 2.89 -1.11 -15.38
C PRO A 124 2.48 -2.54 -15.78
N SER A 125 2.82 -2.98 -16.99
CA SER A 125 2.47 -4.30 -17.51
C SER A 125 2.97 -5.45 -16.63
N GLU A 126 4.05 -5.24 -15.89
CA GLU A 126 4.66 -6.22 -14.97
C GLU A 126 3.81 -6.47 -13.71
N VAL A 127 2.85 -5.58 -13.43
CA VAL A 127 2.02 -5.59 -12.21
C VAL A 127 0.53 -5.68 -12.56
N CYS A 128 0.18 -5.64 -13.85
CA CYS A 128 -1.17 -5.75 -14.38
C CYS A 128 -1.70 -7.18 -14.39
#